data_AF-A0ABD7MTI7-F1
#
_entry.id   AF-A0ABD7MTI7-F1
#
_cell.length_a   1.000
_cell.length_b   1.000
_cell.length_c   1.000
_cell.angle_alpha   90.00
_cell.angle_beta   90.00
_cell.angle_gamma   90.00
#
_symmetry.space_group_name_H-M   'P 1'
#
loop_
_entity.id
_entity.type
_entity.pdbx_description
1 polymer ?
#
loop_
_entity_poly.entity_id
_entity_poly.type
_entity_poly.pdbx_seq_one_letter_code
_entity_poly.pdbx_strand_id
1 'polypeptide(L)'
;MIIDTYWGRFFGDSADSRTLTQYLDSKSEVVTIEEIFQDFHLDELHGNYTEASLDGAGFHFDSAFQVVLDLSVLILESKKVGRFNLARIGGPHDRMMRIDATSERILPLAIALKHYALSPEDYRLEHIDEADWYELGNLCEEVRAQLDS
;
A
#
# COMPACT_ATOMS: atom_id res chain seq x y z
N MET A 1 -12.69 -2.22 -11.72
CA MET A 1 -11.45 -1.51 -11.37
C MET A 1 -10.66 -2.40 -10.42
N ILE A 2 -9.33 -2.31 -10.36
CA ILE A 2 -8.49 -3.08 -9.43
C ILE A 2 -8.93 -2.82 -7.98
N ILE A 3 -9.24 -1.56 -7.66
CA ILE A 3 -9.79 -1.17 -6.35
C ILE A 3 -11.11 -1.89 -6.02
N ASP A 4 -11.96 -2.20 -7.00
CA ASP A 4 -13.21 -2.95 -6.75
C ASP A 4 -12.95 -4.39 -6.30
N THR A 5 -11.81 -4.94 -6.69
CA THR A 5 -11.43 -6.32 -6.41
C THR A 5 -10.69 -6.42 -5.09
N TYR A 6 -9.75 -5.52 -4.84
CA TYR A 6 -8.79 -5.67 -3.73
C TYR A 6 -9.04 -4.71 -2.56
N TRP A 7 -9.56 -3.50 -2.81
CA TRP A 7 -9.73 -2.51 -1.75
C TRP A 7 -10.90 -2.89 -0.83
N GLY A 8 -10.61 -3.20 0.42
CA GLY A 8 -11.51 -3.73 1.42
C GLY A 8 -10.72 -4.30 2.60
N ARG A 9 -11.16 -5.45 3.11
CA ARG A 9 -10.73 -6.03 4.40
C ARG A 9 -9.22 -5.98 4.69
N PHE A 10 -8.38 -6.36 3.72
CA PHE A 10 -6.92 -6.44 3.91
C PHE A 10 -6.15 -5.27 3.32
N PHE A 11 -6.73 -4.59 2.33
CA PHE A 11 -6.16 -3.44 1.65
C PHE A 11 -7.12 -2.27 1.82
N GLY A 12 -6.78 -1.29 2.64
CA GLY A 12 -7.62 -0.10 2.76
C GLY A 12 -8.56 -0.05 3.98
N ASP A 13 -8.73 -1.13 4.74
CA ASP A 13 -9.64 -1.19 5.91
C ASP A 13 -8.90 -1.22 7.26
N SER A 14 -7.70 -0.64 7.33
CA SER A 14 -6.94 -0.49 8.57
C SER A 14 -6.93 0.98 9.08
N ALA A 15 -6.38 1.21 10.28
CA ALA A 15 -6.11 2.57 10.76
C ALA A 15 -5.10 3.29 9.87
N ASP A 16 -4.01 2.60 9.52
CA ASP A 16 -2.97 3.10 8.60
C ASP A 16 -3.53 3.42 7.22
N SER A 17 -4.47 2.62 6.72
CA SER A 17 -5.15 2.88 5.44
C SER A 17 -5.93 4.19 5.43
N ARG A 18 -6.58 4.52 6.55
CA ARG A 18 -7.27 5.81 6.71
C ARG A 18 -6.25 6.95 6.78
N THR A 19 -5.14 6.76 7.48
CA THR A 19 -4.03 7.74 7.51
C THR A 19 -3.45 7.95 6.11
N LEU A 20 -3.25 6.89 5.32
CA LEU A 20 -2.73 6.98 3.96
C LEU A 20 -3.68 7.78 3.06
N THR A 21 -4.99 7.56 3.21
CA THR A 21 -6.01 8.31 2.49
C THR A 21 -5.99 9.79 2.84
N GLN A 22 -5.82 10.14 4.11
CA GLN A 22 -5.67 11.54 4.56
C GLN A 22 -4.40 12.18 4.02
N TYR A 23 -3.29 11.44 4.03
CA TYR A 23 -2.04 11.87 3.41
C TYR A 23 -2.24 12.17 1.92
N LEU A 24 -2.84 11.25 1.15
CA LEU A 24 -3.11 11.44 -0.27
C LEU A 24 -4.06 12.62 -0.55
N ASP A 25 -5.06 12.86 0.30
CA ASP A 25 -5.95 14.03 0.16
C ASP A 25 -5.18 15.35 0.20
N SER A 26 -4.11 15.42 1.00
CA SER A 26 -3.22 16.59 1.12
C SER A 26 -2.30 16.79 -0.09
N LYS A 27 -2.16 15.81 -0.97
CA LYS A 27 -1.25 15.84 -2.12
C LYS A 27 -1.91 16.39 -3.38
N SER A 28 -1.12 16.53 -4.46
CA SER A 28 -1.57 16.92 -5.80
C SER A 28 -2.26 15.75 -6.53
N GLU A 29 -2.91 15.99 -7.68
CA GLU A 29 -3.59 14.92 -8.46
C GLU A 29 -2.63 13.79 -8.87
N VAL A 30 -1.36 14.12 -9.08
CA VAL A 30 -0.31 13.13 -9.36
C VAL A 30 0.67 13.15 -8.19
N VAL A 31 0.88 11.99 -7.58
CA VAL A 31 1.88 11.77 -6.53
C VAL A 31 2.89 10.78 -7.07
N THR A 32 4.18 11.00 -6.87
CA THR A 32 5.18 10.00 -7.26
C THR A 32 5.48 9.08 -6.09
N ILE A 33 5.81 7.81 -6.38
CA ILE A 33 6.23 6.89 -5.32
C ILE A 33 7.51 7.38 -4.63
N GLU A 34 8.38 8.11 -5.35
CA GLU A 34 9.57 8.73 -4.78
C GLU A 34 9.23 9.79 -3.72
N GLU A 35 8.16 10.57 -3.92
CA GLU A 35 7.68 11.54 -2.93
C GLU A 35 7.23 10.82 -1.65
N ILE A 36 6.48 9.73 -1.78
CA ILE A 36 6.01 8.92 -0.65
C ILE A 36 7.20 8.30 0.11
N PHE A 37 8.18 7.77 -0.63
CA PHE A 37 9.41 7.21 -0.05
C PHE A 37 10.21 8.26 0.71
N GLN A 38 10.32 9.46 0.15
CA GLN A 38 11.03 10.57 0.80
C GLN A 38 10.28 11.06 2.04
N ASP A 39 8.96 11.21 1.96
CA ASP A 39 8.14 11.72 3.06
C ASP A 39 8.21 10.81 4.29
N PHE A 40 8.27 9.48 4.08
CA PHE A 40 8.21 8.48 5.15
C PHE A 40 9.50 7.70 5.35
N HIS A 41 10.61 8.18 4.79
CA HIS A 41 11.94 7.58 4.98
C HIS A 41 11.99 6.08 4.65
N LEU A 42 11.19 5.61 3.68
CA LEU A 42 11.06 4.18 3.36
C LEU A 42 12.37 3.54 2.88
N ASP A 43 13.28 4.34 2.32
CA ASP A 43 14.61 3.89 1.90
C ASP A 43 15.50 3.49 3.10
N GLU A 44 15.27 4.08 4.28
CA GLU A 44 16.02 3.79 5.51
C GLU A 44 15.65 2.42 6.12
N LEU A 45 14.49 1.88 5.73
CA LEU A 45 14.06 0.54 6.12
C LEU A 45 14.78 -0.58 5.37
N HIS A 46 15.52 -0.24 4.30
CA HIS A 46 16.27 -1.21 3.49
C HIS A 46 15.43 -2.41 3.01
N GLY A 47 14.14 -2.17 2.73
CA GLY A 47 13.19 -3.20 2.30
C GLY A 47 12.61 -4.07 3.42
N ASN A 48 12.96 -3.81 4.68
CA ASN A 48 12.36 -4.48 5.84
C ASN A 48 11.17 -3.68 6.40
N TYR A 49 9.97 -4.02 5.94
CA TYR A 49 8.73 -3.37 6.37
C TYR A 49 7.98 -4.13 7.48
N THR A 50 8.47 -5.31 7.87
CA THR A 50 7.73 -6.29 8.69
C THR A 50 7.31 -5.78 10.05
N GLU A 51 8.20 -5.07 10.76
CA GLU A 51 7.97 -4.58 12.14
C GLU A 51 8.18 -3.06 12.27
N ALA A 52 8.29 -2.35 11.14
CA ALA A 52 8.59 -0.92 11.14
C ALA A 52 7.31 -0.09 11.23
N SER A 53 7.35 0.97 12.04
CA SER A 53 6.42 2.11 11.93
C SER A 53 6.98 3.14 10.96
N LEU A 54 6.15 4.08 10.51
CA LEU A 54 6.57 5.20 9.67
C LEU A 54 6.17 6.53 10.31
N ASP A 55 7.08 7.50 10.28
CA ASP A 55 6.87 8.85 10.75
C ASP A 55 7.36 9.83 9.69
N GLY A 56 6.53 10.80 9.32
CA GLY A 56 6.91 11.77 8.30
C GLY A 56 5.76 12.59 7.75
N ALA A 57 6.07 13.74 7.15
CA ALA A 57 5.08 14.67 6.58
C ALA A 57 3.90 15.04 7.51
N GLY A 58 4.04 14.89 8.83
CA GLY A 58 2.96 15.11 9.81
C GLY A 58 1.99 13.93 10.01
N PHE A 59 2.29 12.76 9.46
CA PHE A 59 1.52 11.53 9.58
C PHE A 59 2.36 10.44 10.28
N HIS A 60 1.65 9.52 10.94
CA HIS A 60 2.22 8.36 11.61
C HIS A 60 1.49 7.11 11.14
N PHE A 61 2.25 6.05 10.85
CA PHE A 61 1.71 4.72 10.54
C PHE A 61 2.29 3.71 11.51
N ASP A 62 1.43 2.91 12.11
CA ASP A 62 1.84 1.86 13.05
C ASP A 62 2.53 0.70 12.30
N SER A 63 2.13 0.45 11.05
CA SER A 63 2.71 -0.58 10.19
C SER A 63 3.12 -0.05 8.81
N ALA A 64 4.43 -0.04 8.56
CA ALA A 64 5.00 0.18 7.24
C ALA A 64 4.50 -0.87 6.23
N PHE A 65 4.34 -2.12 6.67
CA PHE A 65 3.85 -3.18 5.78
C PHE A 65 2.39 -2.95 5.36
N GLN A 66 1.53 -2.42 6.23
CA GLN A 66 0.16 -2.06 5.83
C GLN A 66 0.16 -0.96 4.76
N VAL A 67 1.05 0.03 4.88
CA VAL A 67 1.23 1.05 3.84
C VAL A 67 1.71 0.41 2.53
N VAL A 68 2.61 -0.59 2.58
CA VAL A 68 3.04 -1.34 1.40
C VAL A 68 1.89 -2.10 0.73
N LEU A 69 1.03 -2.76 1.50
CA LEU A 69 -0.17 -3.44 0.98
C LEU A 69 -1.04 -2.46 0.20
N ASP A 70 -1.42 -1.36 0.84
CA ASP A 70 -2.32 -0.37 0.26
C ASP A 70 -1.72 0.30 -0.98
N LEU A 71 -0.46 0.75 -0.90
CA LEU A 71 0.26 1.34 -2.03
C LEU A 71 0.33 0.40 -3.22
N SER A 72 0.50 -0.90 -2.99
CA SER A 72 0.57 -1.89 -4.07
C SER A 72 -0.71 -1.94 -4.90
N VAL A 73 -1.89 -1.87 -4.26
CA VAL A 73 -3.18 -1.82 -4.94
C VAL A 73 -3.39 -0.49 -5.66
N LEU A 74 -3.05 0.63 -5.03
CA LEU A 74 -3.21 1.97 -5.62
C LEU A 74 -2.27 2.22 -6.81
N ILE A 75 -1.03 1.74 -6.73
CA ILE A 75 -0.08 1.74 -7.85
C ILE A 75 -0.61 0.85 -8.97
N LEU A 76 -1.10 -0.35 -8.65
CA LEU A 76 -1.62 -1.25 -9.68
C LEU A 76 -2.83 -0.65 -10.42
N GLU A 77 -3.77 -0.04 -9.69
CA GLU A 77 -4.88 0.71 -10.29
C GLU A 77 -4.37 1.87 -11.17
N SER A 78 -3.40 2.64 -10.67
CA SER A 78 -2.79 3.74 -11.44
C SER A 78 -2.12 3.24 -12.72
N LYS A 79 -1.42 2.10 -12.68
CA LYS A 79 -0.76 1.49 -13.85
C LYS A 79 -1.74 0.92 -14.88
N LYS A 80 -2.78 0.22 -14.44
CA LYS A 80 -3.69 -0.53 -15.34
C LYS A 80 -4.91 0.29 -15.77
N VAL A 81 -5.41 1.18 -14.92
CA VAL A 81 -6.61 1.99 -15.16
C VAL A 81 -6.26 3.48 -15.40
N GLY A 82 -5.10 3.93 -14.94
CA GLY A 82 -4.56 5.28 -15.19
C GLY A 82 -4.79 6.27 -14.04
N ARG A 83 -5.76 6.00 -13.16
CA ARG A 83 -6.11 6.82 -11.98
C ARG A 83 -7.14 6.09 -11.11
N PHE A 84 -7.27 6.56 -9.88
CA PHE A 84 -8.34 6.19 -8.96
C PHE A 84 -9.03 7.43 -8.41
N ASN A 85 -10.20 7.23 -7.81
CA ASN A 85 -10.94 8.29 -7.16
C ASN A 85 -10.77 8.15 -5.65
N LEU A 86 -10.34 9.23 -5.00
CA LEU A 86 -10.05 9.30 -3.58
C LEU A 86 -11.28 8.91 -2.72
N ALA A 87 -12.49 9.28 -3.14
CA ALA A 87 -13.71 8.89 -2.44
C ALA A 87 -13.95 7.37 -2.44
N ARG A 88 -13.43 6.64 -3.43
CA ARG A 88 -13.56 5.18 -3.51
C ARG A 88 -12.65 4.44 -2.54
N ILE A 89 -11.63 5.12 -2.03
CA ILE A 89 -10.70 4.56 -1.05
C ILE A 89 -10.95 5.09 0.37
N GLY A 90 -12.08 5.77 0.59
CA GLY A 90 -12.50 6.27 1.90
C GLY A 90 -12.21 7.75 2.14
N GLY A 91 -11.74 8.50 1.13
CA GLY A 91 -11.46 9.92 1.27
C GLY A 91 -12.72 10.80 1.18
N PRO A 92 -12.64 12.06 1.66
CA PRO A 92 -13.81 12.93 1.78
C PRO A 92 -14.23 13.60 0.46
N HIS A 93 -13.36 13.63 -0.55
CA HIS A 93 -13.57 14.37 -1.79
C HIS A 93 -13.72 13.45 -3.01
N ASP A 94 -14.68 13.75 -3.87
CA ASP A 94 -14.83 13.15 -5.21
C ASP A 94 -13.75 13.72 -6.14
N ARG A 95 -12.54 13.17 -6.01
CA ARG A 95 -11.33 13.70 -6.65
C ARG A 95 -10.54 12.56 -7.26
N MET A 96 -10.19 12.72 -8.54
CA MET A 96 -9.31 11.80 -9.24
C MET A 96 -7.84 12.04 -8.87
N MET A 97 -7.10 10.97 -8.70
CA MET A 97 -5.67 10.95 -8.40
C MET A 97 -4.97 9.74 -9.02
N ARG A 98 -3.65 9.77 -9.12
CA ARG A 98 -2.84 8.58 -9.44
C ARG A 98 -1.49 8.62 -8.74
N ILE A 99 -0.91 7.43 -8.55
CA ILE A 99 0.46 7.27 -8.07
C ILE A 99 1.33 6.85 -9.24
N ASP A 100 2.27 7.71 -9.64
CA ASP A 100 3.26 7.40 -10.67
C ASP A 100 4.44 6.67 -10.00
N ALA A 101 4.67 5.43 -10.42
CA ALA A 101 5.72 4.57 -9.86
C ALA A 101 6.63 4.00 -10.94
N THR A 102 7.94 4.12 -10.73
CA THR A 102 8.96 3.50 -11.58
C THR A 102 9.09 2.01 -11.24
N SER A 103 9.50 1.18 -12.22
CA SER A 103 9.70 -0.26 -11.98
C SER A 103 10.72 -0.54 -10.89
N GLU A 104 11.75 0.31 -10.76
CA GLU A 104 12.75 0.23 -9.68
C GLU A 104 12.12 0.40 -8.30
N ARG A 105 11.18 1.34 -8.16
CA ARG A 105 10.49 1.59 -6.89
C ARG A 105 9.34 0.62 -6.58
N ILE A 106 8.86 -0.11 -7.58
CA ILE A 106 7.89 -1.21 -7.37
C ILE A 106 8.57 -2.44 -6.78
N LEU A 107 9.84 -2.68 -7.10
CA LEU A 107 10.54 -3.91 -6.72
C LEU A 107 10.57 -4.15 -5.19
N PRO A 108 10.89 -3.17 -4.32
CA PRO A 108 10.84 -3.39 -2.86
C PRO A 108 9.45 -3.76 -2.35
N LEU A 109 8.39 -3.15 -2.90
CA LEU A 109 6.99 -3.47 -2.55
C LEU A 109 6.66 -4.91 -2.97
N ALA A 110 7.00 -5.28 -4.20
CA ALA A 110 6.77 -6.63 -4.71
C ALA A 110 7.51 -7.71 -3.90
N ILE A 111 8.75 -7.43 -3.48
CA ILE A 111 9.53 -8.32 -2.61
C ILE A 111 8.84 -8.48 -1.24
N ALA A 112 8.33 -7.39 -0.67
CA ALA A 112 7.64 -7.43 0.62
C ALA A 112 6.35 -8.26 0.56
N LEU A 113 5.54 -8.10 -0.50
CA LEU A 113 4.35 -8.94 -0.73
C LEU A 113 4.72 -10.42 -0.82
N LYS A 114 5.81 -10.75 -1.53
CA LYS A 114 6.33 -12.12 -1.63
C LYS A 114 6.74 -12.68 -0.28
N HIS A 115 7.45 -11.90 0.53
CA HIS A 115 7.90 -12.33 1.85
C HIS A 115 6.73 -12.61 2.77
N TYR A 116 5.70 -11.75 2.78
CA TYR A 116 4.48 -12.03 3.51
C TYR A 116 3.80 -13.32 3.06
N ALA A 117 3.68 -13.54 1.75
CA ALA A 117 3.06 -14.76 1.24
C ALA A 117 3.81 -16.06 1.61
N LEU A 118 5.13 -15.97 1.81
CA LEU A 118 5.97 -17.09 2.22
C LEU A 118 5.94 -17.35 3.73
N SER A 119 5.85 -16.29 4.53
CA SER A 119 5.97 -16.34 5.99
C SER A 119 5.05 -15.31 6.67
N PRO A 120 3.71 -15.45 6.58
CA PRO A 120 2.78 -14.47 7.14
C PRO A 120 2.86 -14.38 8.67
N GLU A 121 3.30 -15.44 9.36
CA GLU A 121 3.47 -15.50 10.81
C GLU A 121 4.54 -14.55 11.37
N ASP A 122 5.46 -14.09 10.51
CA ASP A 122 6.52 -13.14 10.86
C ASP A 122 5.99 -11.71 10.91
N TYR A 123 4.81 -11.45 10.35
CA TYR A 123 4.21 -10.13 10.30
C TYR A 123 3.25 -9.90 11.45
N ARG A 124 3.22 -8.67 11.94
CA ARG A 124 2.30 -8.22 12.99
C ARG A 124 1.44 -7.10 12.43
N LEU A 125 0.23 -7.46 12.01
CA LEU A 125 -0.80 -6.52 11.59
C LEU A 125 -1.94 -6.59 12.62
N GLU A 126 -2.25 -5.46 13.27
CA GLU A 126 -3.15 -5.44 14.44
C GLU A 126 -4.56 -6.00 14.19
N HIS A 127 -5.01 -5.98 12.93
CA HIS A 127 -6.35 -6.38 12.51
C HIS A 127 -6.39 -7.71 11.74
N ILE A 128 -5.26 -8.42 11.65
CA ILE A 128 -5.14 -9.69 10.93
C ILE A 128 -4.83 -10.81 11.93
N ASP A 129 -5.66 -11.84 11.95
CA ASP A 129 -5.45 -13.03 12.77
C ASP A 129 -4.85 -14.20 11.96
N GLU A 130 -4.53 -15.30 12.65
CA GLU A 130 -3.94 -16.50 12.04
C GLU A 130 -4.85 -17.13 10.96
N ALA A 131 -6.17 -17.00 11.08
CA ALA A 131 -7.10 -17.55 10.10
C ALA A 131 -7.04 -16.77 8.77
N ASP A 132 -6.63 -15.50 8.80
CA ASP A 132 -6.54 -14.62 7.65
C ASP A 132 -5.19 -14.69 6.92
N TRP A 133 -4.14 -15.21 7.56
CA TRP A 133 -2.77 -15.20 7.06
C TRP A 133 -2.62 -15.72 5.64
N TYR A 134 -3.17 -16.91 5.36
CA TYR A 134 -3.06 -17.53 4.04
C TYR A 134 -3.96 -16.87 2.99
N GLU A 135 -5.10 -16.30 3.40
CA GLU A 135 -5.96 -15.54 2.48
C GLU A 135 -5.23 -14.28 2.01
N LEU A 136 -4.68 -13.49 2.94
CA LEU A 136 -3.88 -12.33 2.62
C LEU A 136 -2.61 -12.72 1.84
N GLY A 137 -1.98 -13.86 2.16
CA GLY A 137 -0.82 -14.36 1.44
C GLY A 137 -1.10 -14.63 -0.03
N ASN A 138 -2.24 -15.25 -0.34
CA ASN A 138 -2.68 -15.47 -1.72
C ASN A 138 -2.93 -14.14 -2.45
N LEU A 139 -3.60 -13.18 -1.79
CA LEU A 139 -3.86 -11.86 -2.38
C LEU A 139 -2.57 -11.08 -2.62
N CYS A 140 -1.60 -11.16 -1.71
CA CYS A 140 -0.26 -10.59 -1.89
C CYS A 140 0.41 -11.13 -3.16
N GLU A 141 0.37 -12.46 -3.40
CA GLU A 141 0.92 -13.03 -4.63
C GLU A 141 0.16 -12.62 -5.89
N GLU A 142 -1.17 -12.52 -5.84
CA GLU A 142 -1.98 -12.05 -6.97
C GLU A 142 -1.66 -10.60 -7.35
N VAL A 143 -1.58 -9.71 -6.36
CA VAL A 143 -1.23 -8.29 -6.58
C VAL A 143 0.21 -8.17 -7.08
N ARG A 144 1.14 -8.91 -6.46
CA ARG A 144 2.55 -8.93 -6.86
C ARG A 144 2.75 -9.36 -8.31
N ALA A 145 2.11 -10.46 -8.72
CA ALA A 145 2.21 -10.97 -10.09
C ALA A 145 1.71 -9.96 -11.15
N GLN A 146 0.74 -9.12 -10.77
CA GLN A 146 0.22 -8.07 -11.65
C GLN A 146 1.11 -6.82 -11.69
N LEU A 147 1.79 -6.48 -10.59
CA LEU A 147 2.73 -5.36 -10.53
C LEU A 147 3.93 -5.55 -11.48
N ASP A 148 4.36 -6.80 -11.65
CA ASP A 148 5.45 -7.23 -12.54
C ASP A 148 5.05 -7.29 -14.03
N SER A 149 3.77 -7.12 -14.37
CA SER A 149 3.18 -7.26 -15.72
C SER A 149 2.92 -5.96 -16.46
#